data_AF-A0A9R0XU66-F1
#
_entry.id   AF-A0A9R0XU66-F1
#
_cell.length_a   1.000
_cell.length_b   1.000
_cell.length_c   1.000
_cell.angle_alpha   90.00
_cell.angle_beta   90.00
_cell.angle_gamma   90.00
#
_symmetry.space_group_name_H-M   'P 1'
#
loop_
_entity.id
_entity.type
_entity.pdbx_description
1 polymer ?
#
loop_
_entity_poly.entity_id
_entity_poly.type
_entity_poly.pdbx_seq_one_letter_code
_entity_poly.pdbx_strand_id
1 'polypeptide(L)'
;MEWFAGSQPSNAMMHLQKEVAREKKKRYIFRNTESRRFTRLMRMCADKLGTESALEFFGRLGRDTGPKEFNALIRVCLEKARACGDIDSAVEHIFRACRLFEMMKYRGFQIEEDSYGPFLLYLVDVELLEEFEMFSAFFRDANPRSCSRIPYYEMLLLIRAQDEESIRELCRSVEDCSEEADYCIAESYMLAFAESNRKMDFVTFLELLDPTKVLGSKYISSIFKYMGRLKLENHAEKFLQKMTSKEYSDVKVSSLIFDYAANIPSIEAEDVISSFNKWQEKFKVAPSVGVYDRIISFCCSSSKISLALDVAECLCKSNPSVPIELLNPIINVCEQGYELHMARPLYNLMSLYKLKLKPETFRSMISLCVKMKDMQKNLGRRPP
;
A
#
# COMPACT_ATOMS: atom_id res chain seq x y z
N MET A 1 -2.56 27.07 -51.17
CA MET A 1 -1.25 27.07 -50.48
C MET A 1 -1.37 26.18 -49.26
N GLU A 2 -0.84 24.97 -49.38
CA GLU A 2 -0.83 23.90 -48.37
C GLU A 2 0.33 24.10 -47.40
N TRP A 3 0.13 24.77 -46.28
CA TRP A 3 1.15 24.83 -45.22
C TRP A 3 0.48 24.61 -43.89
N PHE A 4 0.23 23.35 -43.52
CA PHE A 4 0.20 22.78 -42.17
C PHE A 4 -0.19 21.28 -42.25
N ALA A 5 0.55 20.50 -43.04
CA ALA A 5 0.60 19.05 -42.85
C ALA A 5 1.60 18.79 -41.72
N GLY A 6 1.09 18.65 -40.49
CA GLY A 6 1.91 18.22 -39.35
C GLY A 6 2.58 16.89 -39.69
N SER A 7 3.91 16.88 -39.75
CA SER A 7 4.70 15.67 -39.94
C SER A 7 4.33 14.66 -38.86
N GLN A 8 3.66 13.57 -39.23
CA GLN A 8 3.54 12.44 -38.32
C GLN A 8 4.95 12.00 -37.91
N PRO A 9 5.21 11.74 -36.62
CA PRO A 9 6.50 11.23 -36.21
C PRO A 9 6.75 9.93 -36.99
N SER A 10 7.81 9.91 -37.79
CA SER A 10 8.21 8.75 -38.59
C SER A 10 8.13 7.49 -37.72
N ASN A 11 7.52 6.42 -38.23
CA ASN A 11 7.47 5.11 -37.57
C ASN A 11 8.85 4.66 -37.03
N ALA A 12 9.93 5.10 -37.67
CA ALA A 12 11.30 4.87 -37.23
C ALA A 12 11.64 5.61 -35.91
N MET A 13 11.21 6.86 -35.70
CA MET A 13 11.43 7.59 -34.44
C MET A 13 10.66 6.96 -33.28
N MET A 14 9.41 6.54 -33.50
CA MET A 14 8.63 5.82 -32.49
C MET A 14 9.25 4.45 -32.16
N HIS A 15 9.81 3.75 -33.14
CA HIS A 15 10.53 2.49 -32.92
C HIS A 15 11.81 2.72 -32.11
N LEU A 16 12.59 3.75 -32.44
CA LEU A 16 13.82 4.12 -31.74
C LEU A 16 13.53 4.52 -30.28
N GLN A 17 12.47 5.29 -30.03
CA GLN A 17 12.04 5.65 -28.67
C GLN A 17 11.59 4.42 -27.87
N LYS A 18 10.89 3.47 -28.50
CA LYS A 18 10.50 2.20 -27.86
C LYS A 18 11.70 1.31 -27.57
N GLU A 19 12.70 1.27 -28.44
CA GLU A 19 13.96 0.54 -28.21
C GLU A 19 14.79 1.17 -27.09
N VAL A 20 14.92 2.50 -27.07
CA VAL A 20 15.58 3.22 -25.96
C VAL A 20 14.86 2.97 -24.64
N ALA A 21 13.51 2.97 -24.62
CA ALA A 21 12.73 2.66 -23.43
C ALA A 21 12.88 1.18 -23.00
N ARG A 22 12.90 0.24 -23.95
CA ARG A 22 13.15 -1.19 -23.68
C ARG A 22 14.55 -1.42 -23.13
N GLU A 23 15.55 -0.72 -23.66
CA GLU A 23 16.94 -0.85 -23.23
C GLU A 23 17.17 -0.24 -21.85
N LYS A 24 16.54 0.92 -21.57
CA LYS A 24 16.48 1.49 -20.21
C LYS A 24 15.80 0.53 -19.24
N LYS A 25 14.69 -0.09 -19.64
CA LYS A 25 13.96 -1.08 -18.83
C LYS A 25 14.81 -2.33 -18.55
N LYS A 26 15.51 -2.86 -19.56
CA LYS A 26 16.43 -4.00 -19.40
C LYS A 26 17.59 -3.68 -18.45
N ARG A 27 18.25 -2.52 -18.62
CA ARG A 27 19.31 -2.07 -17.70
C ARG A 27 18.81 -1.87 -16.27
N TYR A 28 17.61 -1.31 -16.11
CA TYR A 28 16.97 -1.14 -14.80
C TYR A 28 16.66 -2.50 -14.14
N ILE A 29 16.07 -3.44 -14.87
CA ILE A 29 15.77 -4.79 -14.37
C ILE A 29 17.08 -5.52 -13.99
N PHE A 30 18.10 -5.42 -14.84
CA PHE A 30 19.40 -6.04 -14.60
C PHE A 30 20.06 -5.48 -13.32
N ARG A 31 20.18 -4.15 -13.20
CA ARG A 31 20.72 -3.49 -12.00
C ARG A 31 19.92 -3.82 -10.74
N ASN A 32 18.59 -3.87 -10.82
CA ASN A 32 17.75 -4.18 -9.67
C ASN A 32 17.83 -5.67 -9.27
N THR A 33 18.01 -6.57 -10.23
CA THR A 33 18.22 -8.01 -9.98
C THR A 33 19.59 -8.27 -9.35
N GLU A 34 20.63 -7.59 -9.82
CA GLU A 34 21.97 -7.64 -9.21
C GLU A 34 21.97 -7.05 -7.81
N SER A 35 21.33 -5.90 -7.59
CA SER A 35 21.17 -5.30 -6.25
C SER A 35 20.44 -6.26 -5.30
N ARG A 36 19.31 -6.87 -5.69
CA ARG A 36 18.60 -7.84 -4.83
C ARG A 36 19.45 -9.05 -4.46
N ARG A 37 20.18 -9.62 -5.42
CA ARG A 37 21.09 -10.75 -5.16
C ARG A 37 22.23 -10.34 -4.23
N PHE A 38 22.76 -9.13 -4.41
CA PHE A 38 23.79 -8.56 -3.57
C PHE A 38 23.31 -8.31 -2.15
N THR A 39 22.16 -7.65 -1.97
CA THR A 39 21.54 -7.45 -0.66
C THR A 39 21.30 -8.79 0.06
N ARG A 40 20.88 -9.83 -0.66
CA ARG A 40 20.70 -11.17 -0.09
C ARG A 40 22.02 -11.81 0.35
N LEU A 41 23.07 -11.73 -0.48
CA LEU A 41 24.40 -12.24 -0.12
C LEU A 41 24.97 -11.49 1.10
N MET A 42 24.82 -10.17 1.11
CA MET A 42 25.28 -9.34 2.23
C MET A 42 24.54 -9.68 3.53
N ARG A 43 23.24 -9.94 3.46
CA ARG A 43 22.46 -10.45 4.60
C ARG A 43 23.01 -11.78 5.13
N MET A 44 23.20 -12.76 4.24
CA MET A 44 23.73 -14.07 4.62
C MET A 44 25.15 -13.99 5.24
N CYS A 45 25.99 -13.08 4.74
CA CYS A 45 27.30 -12.81 5.32
C CYS A 45 27.19 -12.14 6.69
N ALA A 46 26.30 -11.16 6.85
CA ALA A 46 26.07 -10.47 8.13
C ALA A 46 25.50 -11.41 9.20
N ASP A 47 24.68 -12.38 8.80
CA ASP A 47 24.16 -13.41 9.70
C ASP A 47 25.29 -14.24 10.29
N LYS A 48 26.25 -14.66 9.45
CA LYS A 48 27.37 -15.54 9.85
C LYS A 48 28.57 -14.83 10.46
N LEU A 49 28.92 -13.65 9.97
CA LEU A 49 30.18 -12.95 10.28
C LEU A 49 29.96 -11.69 11.13
N GLY A 50 28.72 -11.21 11.26
CA GLY A 50 28.42 -9.89 11.83
C GLY A 50 28.30 -8.81 10.76
N THR A 51 27.52 -7.77 11.06
CA THR A 51 27.18 -6.68 10.11
C THR A 51 28.40 -5.85 9.71
N GLU A 52 29.30 -5.55 10.65
CA GLU A 52 30.53 -4.79 10.40
C GLU A 52 31.53 -5.56 9.54
N SER A 53 31.81 -6.83 9.88
CA SER A 53 32.72 -7.68 9.10
C SER A 53 32.18 -7.97 7.70
N ALA A 54 30.86 -8.11 7.54
CA ALA A 54 30.24 -8.22 6.22
C ALA A 54 30.44 -6.92 5.41
N LEU A 55 30.20 -5.75 6.02
CA LEU A 55 30.38 -4.47 5.37
C LEU A 55 31.84 -4.22 4.96
N GLU A 56 32.81 -4.56 5.81
CA GLU A 56 34.23 -4.47 5.49
C GLU A 56 34.63 -5.43 4.36
N PHE A 57 34.18 -6.68 4.42
CA PHE A 57 34.44 -7.68 3.39
C PHE A 57 33.98 -7.20 2.01
N PHE A 58 32.76 -6.66 1.92
CA PHE A 58 32.23 -6.15 0.65
C PHE A 58 32.86 -4.82 0.24
N GLY A 59 33.27 -3.98 1.20
CA GLY A 59 34.08 -2.78 0.93
C GLY A 59 35.42 -3.12 0.28
N ARG A 60 36.11 -4.16 0.77
CA ARG A 60 37.36 -4.66 0.16
C ARG A 60 37.17 -5.23 -1.24
N LEU A 61 35.97 -5.71 -1.57
CA LEU A 61 35.60 -6.17 -2.91
C LEU A 61 35.27 -5.02 -3.88
N GLY A 62 35.44 -3.76 -3.47
CA GLY A 62 35.24 -2.59 -4.31
C GLY A 62 33.77 -2.35 -4.71
N ARG A 63 32.82 -2.90 -3.94
CA ARG A 63 31.39 -2.65 -4.14
C ARG A 63 30.89 -1.63 -3.14
N ASP A 64 30.46 -0.48 -3.64
CA ASP A 64 29.86 0.55 -2.80
C ASP A 64 28.52 0.07 -2.22
N THR A 65 28.48 -0.05 -0.89
CA THR A 65 27.26 -0.33 -0.12
C THR A 65 26.30 0.86 -0.26
N GLY A 66 25.13 0.66 -0.88
CA GLY A 66 24.11 1.67 -1.03
C GLY A 66 23.06 1.64 0.10
N PRO A 67 22.06 2.55 0.05
CA PRO A 67 21.02 2.65 1.08
C PRO A 67 20.23 1.35 1.29
N LYS A 68 19.99 0.58 0.22
CA LYS A 68 19.26 -0.70 0.29
C LYS A 68 20.03 -1.75 1.09
N GLU A 69 21.34 -1.78 0.93
CA GLU A 69 22.21 -2.69 1.63
C GLU A 69 22.35 -2.31 3.11
N PHE A 70 22.50 -1.02 3.44
CA PHE A 70 22.43 -0.56 4.83
C PHE A 70 21.10 -0.93 5.49
N ASN A 71 19.98 -0.68 4.81
CA ASN A 71 18.65 -1.05 5.33
C ASN A 71 18.54 -2.56 5.58
N ALA A 72 19.19 -3.39 4.76
CA ALA A 72 19.20 -4.83 4.98
C ALA A 72 20.05 -5.24 6.18
N LEU A 73 21.20 -4.59 6.41
CA LEU A 73 22.04 -4.82 7.58
C LEU A 73 21.36 -4.34 8.87
N ILE A 74 20.69 -3.19 8.84
CA ILE A 74 19.89 -2.68 9.96
C ILE A 74 18.78 -3.68 10.31
N ARG A 75 18.09 -4.25 9.30
CA ARG A 75 17.08 -5.30 9.53
C ARG A 75 17.67 -6.54 10.19
N VAL A 76 18.88 -6.97 9.82
CA VAL A 76 19.57 -8.08 10.50
C VAL A 76 19.86 -7.75 11.96
N CYS A 77 20.31 -6.53 12.26
CA CYS A 77 20.48 -6.10 13.64
C CYS A 77 19.16 -6.19 14.42
N LEU A 78 18.07 -5.68 13.86
CA LEU A 78 16.75 -5.70 14.50
C LEU A 78 16.19 -7.12 14.67
N GLU A 79 16.41 -8.01 13.70
CA GLU A 79 16.01 -9.42 13.79
C GLU A 79 16.77 -10.13 14.92
N LYS A 80 18.08 -9.86 15.06
CA LYS A 80 18.89 -10.39 16.16
C LYS A 80 18.47 -9.79 17.52
N ALA A 81 18.22 -8.49 17.57
CA ALA A 81 17.73 -7.81 18.76
C ALA A 81 16.39 -8.40 19.25
N ARG A 82 15.44 -8.65 18.33
CA ARG A 82 14.16 -9.31 18.67
C ARG A 82 14.31 -10.78 19.10
N ALA A 83 15.39 -11.44 18.70
CA ALA A 83 15.68 -12.81 19.11
C ALA A 83 16.32 -12.87 20.49
N CYS A 84 16.79 -11.75 21.04
CA CYS A 84 17.22 -11.65 22.42
C CYS A 84 15.99 -11.78 23.34
N GLY A 85 16.14 -12.50 24.45
CA GLY A 85 15.07 -12.68 25.44
C GLY A 85 14.90 -11.49 26.39
N ASP A 86 15.84 -10.55 26.36
CA ASP A 86 15.94 -9.39 27.25
C ASP A 86 16.60 -8.20 26.53
N ILE A 87 16.37 -7.00 27.07
CA ILE A 87 16.84 -5.73 26.48
C ILE A 87 18.37 -5.63 26.57
N ASP A 88 18.99 -6.02 27.69
CA ASP A 88 20.44 -5.91 27.90
C ASP A 88 21.22 -6.66 26.81
N SER A 89 20.76 -7.85 26.45
CA SER A 89 21.30 -8.65 25.36
C SER A 89 21.05 -8.03 23.98
N ALA A 90 19.95 -7.28 23.83
CA ALA A 90 19.58 -6.61 22.59
C ALA A 90 20.35 -5.31 22.34
N VAL A 91 20.87 -4.64 23.39
CA VAL A 91 21.59 -3.35 23.31
C VAL A 91 22.71 -3.38 22.28
N GLU A 92 23.51 -4.46 22.23
CA GLU A 92 24.61 -4.58 21.27
C GLU A 92 24.11 -4.55 19.81
N HIS A 93 22.96 -5.15 19.54
CA HIS A 93 22.36 -5.14 18.21
C HIS A 93 21.72 -3.79 17.87
N ILE A 94 21.12 -3.11 18.85
CA ILE A 94 20.64 -1.74 18.71
C ILE A 94 21.82 -0.83 18.35
N PHE A 95 22.92 -0.88 19.12
CA PHE A 95 24.12 -0.09 18.89
C PHE A 95 24.72 -0.29 17.50
N ARG A 96 24.77 -1.54 17.02
CA ARG A 96 25.20 -1.83 15.63
C ARG A 96 24.29 -1.21 14.58
N ALA A 97 22.97 -1.20 14.79
CA ALA A 97 22.07 -0.48 13.89
C ALA A 97 22.34 1.04 13.91
N CYS A 98 22.64 1.61 15.07
CA CYS A 98 23.00 3.03 15.22
C CYS A 98 24.25 3.38 14.40
N ARG A 99 25.31 2.57 14.53
CA ARG A 99 26.53 2.74 13.73
C ARG A 99 26.26 2.71 12.23
N LEU A 100 25.37 1.84 11.77
CA LEU A 100 24.98 1.79 10.37
C LEU A 100 24.28 3.08 9.92
N PHE A 101 23.40 3.66 10.74
CA PHE A 101 22.78 4.96 10.45
C PHE A 101 23.79 6.12 10.43
N GLU A 102 24.73 6.16 11.37
CA GLU A 102 25.82 7.14 11.38
C GLU A 102 26.66 7.04 10.10
N MET A 103 27.01 5.82 9.68
CA MET A 103 27.73 5.57 8.44
C MET A 103 26.93 5.99 7.20
N MET A 104 25.62 5.75 7.19
CA MET A 104 24.74 6.24 6.11
C MET A 104 24.81 7.76 6.00
N LYS A 105 24.64 8.46 7.12
CA LYS A 105 24.71 9.92 7.20
C LYS A 105 26.08 10.45 6.76
N TYR A 106 27.17 9.86 7.26
CA TYR A 106 28.54 10.24 6.89
C TYR A 106 28.81 10.08 5.39
N ARG A 107 28.26 9.03 4.76
CA ARG A 107 28.35 8.80 3.31
C ARG A 107 27.38 9.65 2.48
N GLY A 108 26.62 10.55 3.11
CA GLY A 108 25.68 11.44 2.44
C GLY A 108 24.40 10.76 1.94
N PHE A 109 24.11 9.55 2.43
CA PHE A 109 22.86 8.87 2.08
C PHE A 109 21.69 9.48 2.85
N GLN A 110 20.57 9.69 2.15
CA GLN A 110 19.32 10.10 2.77
C GLN A 110 18.77 8.94 3.60
N ILE A 111 18.42 9.22 4.86
CA ILE A 111 17.75 8.28 5.74
C ILE A 111 16.25 8.55 5.62
N GLU A 112 15.52 7.60 5.03
CA GLU A 112 14.08 7.71 4.76
C GLU A 112 13.27 6.79 5.69
N GLU A 113 11.94 6.89 5.65
CA GLU A 113 11.03 6.09 6.49
C GLU A 113 11.28 4.57 6.33
N ASP A 114 11.59 4.10 5.13
CA ASP A 114 11.93 2.70 4.85
C ASP A 114 13.18 2.20 5.62
N SER A 115 14.05 3.14 6.02
CA SER A 115 15.27 2.91 6.79
C SER A 115 14.98 2.98 8.29
N TYR A 116 14.45 4.10 8.78
CA TYR A 116 14.29 4.35 10.22
C TYR A 116 13.01 3.75 10.81
N GLY A 117 11.95 3.61 10.03
CA GLY A 117 10.63 3.16 10.50
C GLY A 117 10.65 1.80 11.20
N PRO A 118 11.28 0.75 10.62
CA PRO A 118 11.42 -0.54 11.29
C PRO A 118 12.19 -0.49 12.61
N PHE A 119 13.12 0.46 12.74
CA PHE A 119 13.93 0.66 13.94
C PHE A 119 13.12 1.39 15.02
N LEU A 120 12.44 2.48 14.67
CA LEU A 120 11.53 3.18 15.59
C LEU A 120 10.41 2.28 16.08
N LEU A 121 9.82 1.45 15.21
CA LEU A 121 8.81 0.47 15.60
C LEU A 121 9.36 -0.57 16.57
N TYR A 122 10.63 -1.00 16.39
CA TYR A 122 11.26 -1.89 17.37
C TYR A 122 11.38 -1.22 18.74
N LEU A 123 11.80 0.06 18.81
CA LEU A 123 11.86 0.80 20.08
C LEU A 123 10.48 0.96 20.73
N VAL A 124 9.43 1.18 19.93
CA VAL A 124 8.04 1.14 20.40
C VAL A 124 7.72 -0.22 21.01
N ASP A 125 8.07 -1.32 20.34
CA ASP A 125 7.76 -2.68 20.81
C ASP A 125 8.43 -3.03 22.15
N VAL A 126 9.61 -2.47 22.41
CA VAL A 126 10.39 -2.69 23.65
C VAL A 126 10.26 -1.55 24.67
N GLU A 127 9.43 -0.54 24.40
CA GLU A 127 9.13 0.59 25.30
C GLU A 127 10.35 1.43 25.73
N LEU A 128 11.31 1.62 24.83
CA LEU A 128 12.53 2.42 25.06
C LEU A 128 12.32 3.89 24.70
N LEU A 129 11.86 4.70 25.66
CA LEU A 129 11.49 6.10 25.46
C LEU A 129 12.68 7.04 25.21
N GLU A 130 13.72 6.97 26.03
CA GLU A 130 14.89 7.86 25.93
C GLU A 130 15.63 7.66 24.60
N GLU A 131 15.84 6.41 24.20
CA GLU A 131 16.44 6.05 22.92
C GLU A 131 15.55 6.52 21.78
N PHE A 132 14.23 6.32 21.88
CA PHE A 132 13.30 6.77 20.86
C PHE A 132 13.41 8.27 20.60
N GLU A 133 13.46 9.09 21.65
CA GLU A 133 13.63 10.55 21.54
C GLU A 133 14.97 10.89 20.88
N MET A 134 16.06 10.29 21.34
CA MET A 134 17.41 10.51 20.80
C MET A 134 17.48 10.18 19.30
N PHE A 135 16.96 9.02 18.89
CA PHE A 135 16.98 8.60 17.49
C PHE A 135 16.02 9.40 16.63
N SER A 136 14.84 9.75 17.15
CA SER A 136 13.91 10.63 16.47
C SER A 136 14.55 11.99 16.16
N ALA A 137 15.27 12.58 17.12
CA ALA A 137 16.03 13.80 16.91
C ALA A 137 17.13 13.61 15.84
N PHE A 138 17.88 12.52 15.92
CA PHE A 138 18.91 12.19 14.91
C PHE A 138 18.32 12.07 13.49
N PHE A 139 17.18 11.40 13.32
CA PHE A 139 16.56 11.23 12.00
C PHE A 139 15.96 12.54 11.46
N ARG A 140 15.39 13.37 12.33
CA ARG A 140 14.94 14.73 11.97
C ARG A 140 16.10 15.58 11.45
N ASP A 141 17.26 15.54 12.10
CA ASP A 141 18.47 16.26 11.67
C ASP A 141 19.08 15.65 10.39
N ALA A 142 19.12 14.33 10.28
CA ALA A 142 19.69 13.65 9.13
C ALA A 142 18.90 13.89 7.83
N ASN A 143 17.57 13.98 7.91
CA ASN A 143 16.72 14.28 6.76
C ASN A 143 15.37 14.91 7.18
N PRO A 144 15.32 16.25 7.31
CA PRO A 144 14.09 16.96 7.68
C PRO A 144 12.94 16.77 6.69
N ARG A 145 13.22 16.39 5.44
CA ARG A 145 12.18 16.21 4.41
C ARG A 145 11.49 14.85 4.50
N SER A 146 12.07 13.89 5.22
CA SER A 146 11.52 12.54 5.36
C SER A 146 11.06 12.22 6.79
N CYS A 147 10.93 13.20 7.67
CA CYS A 147 10.59 12.98 9.08
C CYS A 147 9.08 13.05 9.39
N SER A 148 8.21 13.23 8.38
CA SER A 148 6.77 13.41 8.58
C SER A 148 6.05 12.21 9.22
N ARG A 149 6.70 11.03 9.27
CA ARG A 149 6.15 9.83 9.92
C ARG A 149 6.61 9.64 11.37
N ILE A 150 7.63 10.35 11.83
CA ILE A 150 8.12 10.20 13.22
C ILE A 150 7.00 10.42 14.26
N PRO A 151 6.10 11.41 14.12
CA PRO A 151 5.00 11.61 15.07
C PRO A 151 4.05 10.40 15.19
N TYR A 152 3.93 9.58 14.15
CA TYR A 152 3.11 8.36 14.22
C TYR A 152 3.75 7.33 15.16
N TYR A 153 5.06 7.11 15.06
CA TYR A 153 5.76 6.19 15.95
C TYR A 153 5.82 6.71 17.39
N GLU A 154 5.94 8.04 17.55
CA GLU A 154 5.89 8.72 18.86
C GLU A 154 4.54 8.49 19.54
N MET A 155 3.44 8.69 18.81
CA MET A 155 2.10 8.43 19.34
C MET A 155 1.87 6.94 19.67
N LEU A 156 2.41 6.01 18.85
CA LEU A 156 2.36 4.58 19.17
C LEU A 156 3.10 4.24 20.48
N LEU A 157 4.27 4.83 20.69
CA LEU A 157 5.05 4.65 21.92
C LEU A 157 4.27 5.13 23.14
N LEU A 158 3.70 6.34 23.08
CA LEU A 158 2.92 6.91 24.18
C LEU A 158 1.65 6.10 24.48
N ILE A 159 0.94 5.63 23.45
CA ILE A 159 -0.21 4.75 23.62
C ILE A 159 0.20 3.46 24.34
N ARG A 160 1.35 2.90 23.98
CA ARG A 160 1.86 1.67 24.58
C ARG A 160 2.30 1.86 26.03
N ALA A 161 3.00 2.96 26.31
CA ALA A 161 3.39 3.37 27.65
C ALA A 161 2.20 3.82 28.53
N GLN A 162 1.00 3.94 27.95
CA GLN A 162 -0.22 4.44 28.61
C GLN A 162 -0.07 5.86 29.15
N ASP A 163 0.73 6.69 28.48
CA ASP A 163 0.96 8.08 28.87
C ASP A 163 -0.14 9.01 28.34
N GLU A 164 -1.29 9.00 29.03
CA GLU A 164 -2.46 9.80 28.66
C GLU A 164 -2.23 11.32 28.81
N GLU A 165 -1.24 11.76 29.57
CA GLU A 165 -0.92 13.18 29.74
C GLU A 165 -0.22 13.70 28.49
N SER A 166 0.85 13.03 28.06
CA SER A 166 1.58 13.40 26.85
C SER A 166 0.73 13.26 25.58
N ILE A 167 -0.13 12.23 25.49
CA ILE A 167 -1.07 12.09 24.36
C ILE A 167 -1.96 13.33 24.25
N ARG A 168 -2.53 13.80 25.37
CA ARG A 168 -3.41 14.98 25.37
C ARG A 168 -2.64 16.26 25.06
N GLU A 169 -1.42 16.41 25.56
CA GLU A 169 -0.57 17.57 25.28
C GLU A 169 -0.21 17.67 23.79
N LEU A 170 0.23 16.56 23.19
CA LEU A 170 0.55 16.52 21.76
C LEU A 170 -0.67 16.80 20.89
N CYS A 171 -1.85 16.28 21.25
CA CYS A 171 -3.08 16.62 20.52
C CYS A 171 -3.38 18.12 20.55
N ARG A 172 -3.29 18.76 21.73
CA ARG A 172 -3.51 20.20 21.87
C ARG A 172 -2.53 21.04 21.05
N SER A 173 -1.26 20.63 20.99
CA SER A 173 -0.26 21.35 20.19
C SER A 173 -0.60 21.42 18.69
N VAL A 174 -1.39 20.46 18.19
CA VAL A 174 -1.82 20.42 16.78
C VAL A 174 -3.11 21.22 16.56
N GLU A 175 -3.92 21.44 17.62
CA GLU A 175 -5.15 22.24 17.56
C GLU A 175 -4.86 23.71 17.24
N ASP A 176 -3.76 24.26 17.75
CA ASP A 176 -3.38 25.68 17.60
C ASP A 176 -2.70 26.00 16.25
N CYS A 177 -2.50 24.98 15.42
CA CYS A 177 -1.52 24.97 14.35
C CYS A 177 -2.19 25.11 12.96
N SER A 178 -1.72 26.09 12.18
CA SER A 178 -2.39 26.49 10.92
C SER A 178 -1.65 26.06 9.65
N GLU A 179 -0.43 25.51 9.77
CA GLU A 179 0.50 25.26 8.68
C GLU A 179 0.36 23.84 8.10
N GLU A 180 0.79 23.65 6.85
CA GLU A 180 0.71 22.35 6.16
C GLU A 180 1.54 21.25 6.85
N ALA A 181 2.63 21.62 7.52
CA ALA A 181 3.46 20.70 8.30
C ALA A 181 2.70 20.10 9.48
N ASP A 182 1.80 20.88 10.11
CA ASP A 182 1.03 20.46 11.27
C ASP A 182 -0.03 19.41 10.90
N TYR A 183 -0.57 19.49 9.68
CA TYR A 183 -1.51 18.48 9.18
C TYR A 183 -0.82 17.13 8.91
N CYS A 184 0.46 17.13 8.53
CA CYS A 184 1.22 15.88 8.42
C CYS A 184 1.38 15.18 9.79
N ILE A 185 1.52 15.97 10.86
CA ILE A 185 1.56 15.48 12.24
C ILE A 185 0.19 14.95 12.65
N ALA A 186 -0.87 15.73 12.42
CA ALA A 186 -2.26 15.35 12.70
C ALA A 186 -2.62 14.00 12.06
N GLU A 187 -2.32 13.84 10.78
CA GLU A 187 -2.58 12.62 10.03
C GLU A 187 -1.81 11.41 10.59
N SER A 188 -0.59 11.65 11.07
CA SER A 188 0.24 10.63 11.71
C SER A 188 -0.36 10.16 13.04
N TYR A 189 -0.83 11.08 13.88
CA TYR A 189 -1.53 10.75 15.13
C TYR A 189 -2.84 10.01 14.88
N MET A 190 -3.66 10.49 13.92
CA MET A 190 -4.89 9.81 13.53
C MET A 190 -4.65 8.37 13.11
N LEU A 191 -3.57 8.11 12.35
CA LEU A 191 -3.22 6.77 11.94
C LEU A 191 -2.77 5.90 13.12
N ALA A 192 -2.03 6.45 14.09
CA ALA A 192 -1.65 5.74 15.31
C ALA A 192 -2.89 5.38 16.15
N PHE A 193 -3.84 6.30 16.33
CA PHE A 193 -5.11 6.01 17.01
C PHE A 193 -5.93 4.96 16.28
N ALA A 194 -5.91 4.99 14.94
CA ALA A 194 -6.60 4.02 14.10
C ALA A 194 -6.08 2.59 14.27
N GLU A 195 -4.77 2.43 14.21
CA GLU A 195 -4.13 1.12 14.32
C GLU A 195 -4.16 0.59 15.76
N SER A 196 -4.09 1.48 16.75
CA SER A 196 -4.14 1.12 18.18
C SER A 196 -5.57 0.99 18.76
N ASN A 197 -6.60 1.10 17.90
CA ASN A 197 -8.01 1.00 18.30
C ASN A 197 -8.45 2.02 19.37
N ARG A 198 -7.80 3.19 19.41
CA ARG A 198 -8.12 4.31 20.30
C ARG A 198 -9.27 5.12 19.74
N LYS A 199 -10.48 4.55 19.81
CA LYS A 199 -11.69 5.11 19.17
C LYS A 199 -12.01 6.53 19.63
N MET A 200 -11.99 6.77 20.95
CA MET A 200 -12.41 8.07 21.50
C MET A 200 -11.47 9.18 21.06
N ASP A 201 -10.15 8.96 21.20
CA ASP A 201 -9.14 9.93 20.78
C ASP A 201 -9.24 10.21 19.28
N PHE A 202 -9.44 9.19 18.46
CA PHE A 202 -9.64 9.37 17.03
C PHE A 202 -10.87 10.24 16.69
N VAL A 203 -12.00 10.02 17.36
CA VAL A 203 -13.23 10.79 17.12
C VAL A 203 -13.07 12.24 17.60
N THR A 204 -12.55 12.44 18.82
CA THR A 204 -12.29 13.78 19.34
C THR A 204 -11.34 14.55 18.43
N PHE A 205 -10.26 13.91 17.99
CA PHE A 205 -9.29 14.53 17.09
C PHE A 205 -9.88 14.81 15.70
N LEU A 206 -10.76 13.94 15.18
CA LEU A 206 -11.52 14.19 13.95
C LEU A 206 -12.42 15.42 14.03
N GLU A 207 -12.99 15.71 15.21
CA GLU A 207 -13.87 16.87 15.43
C GLU A 207 -13.10 18.18 15.51
N LEU A 208 -11.85 18.13 15.97
CA LEU A 208 -10.96 19.28 16.14
C LEU A 208 -10.32 19.73 14.83
N LEU A 209 -9.97 18.79 13.95
CA LEU A 209 -9.31 19.10 12.68
C LEU A 209 -10.27 19.75 11.68
N ASP A 210 -9.80 20.76 10.96
CA ASP A 210 -10.51 21.19 9.74
C ASP A 210 -10.42 20.06 8.71
N PRO A 211 -11.56 19.41 8.37
CA PRO A 211 -11.57 18.35 7.38
C PRO A 211 -10.92 18.80 6.08
N THR A 212 -11.09 20.07 5.69
CA THR A 212 -10.69 20.53 4.36
C THR A 212 -9.18 20.52 4.11
N LYS A 213 -8.38 20.53 5.16
CA LYS A 213 -6.92 20.45 5.09
C LYS A 213 -6.43 19.00 5.09
N VAL A 214 -7.12 18.10 5.80
CA VAL A 214 -6.84 16.64 5.81
C VAL A 214 -7.18 15.97 4.45
N LEU A 215 -8.03 16.59 3.62
CA LEU A 215 -8.42 16.06 2.30
C LEU A 215 -7.26 15.96 1.29
N GLY A 216 -6.19 16.74 1.47
CA GLY A 216 -4.99 16.72 0.65
C GLY A 216 -4.07 15.52 0.92
N SER A 217 -4.24 14.88 2.09
CA SER A 217 -3.38 13.83 2.61
C SER A 217 -3.20 12.63 1.69
N LYS A 218 -2.01 12.00 1.74
CA LYS A 218 -1.79 10.63 1.26
C LYS A 218 -2.43 9.55 2.12
N TYR A 219 -2.81 9.87 3.36
CA TYR A 219 -3.35 8.95 4.37
C TYR A 219 -4.88 8.99 4.50
N ILE A 220 -5.56 9.88 3.77
CA ILE A 220 -7.02 10.02 3.80
C ILE A 220 -7.75 8.69 3.52
N SER A 221 -7.16 7.80 2.70
CA SER A 221 -7.67 6.45 2.48
C SER A 221 -7.70 5.64 3.78
N SER A 222 -6.62 5.63 4.55
CA SER A 222 -6.55 4.91 5.84
C SER A 222 -7.55 5.47 6.86
N ILE A 223 -7.74 6.79 6.89
CA ILE A 223 -8.73 7.45 7.73
C ILE A 223 -10.15 6.97 7.38
N PHE A 224 -10.49 6.92 6.09
CA PHE A 224 -11.81 6.42 5.63
C PHE A 224 -12.02 4.94 5.95
N LYS A 225 -11.00 4.09 5.76
CA LYS A 225 -11.05 2.68 6.18
C LYS A 225 -11.35 2.55 7.67
N TYR A 226 -10.70 3.35 8.50
CA TYR A 226 -10.92 3.29 9.94
C TYR A 226 -12.28 3.85 10.37
N MET A 227 -12.74 4.95 9.74
CA MET A 227 -14.12 5.43 9.93
C MET A 227 -15.15 4.34 9.58
N GLY A 228 -14.92 3.57 8.51
CA GLY A 228 -15.72 2.39 8.16
C GLY A 228 -15.71 1.34 9.28
N ARG A 229 -14.52 0.97 9.75
CA ARG A 229 -14.32 0.02 10.87
C ARG A 229 -15.09 0.43 12.13
N LEU A 230 -15.13 1.73 12.42
CA LEU A 230 -15.80 2.30 13.58
C LEU A 230 -17.27 2.66 13.35
N LYS A 231 -17.81 2.46 12.14
CA LYS A 231 -19.18 2.84 11.73
C LYS A 231 -19.48 4.33 11.92
N LEU A 232 -18.51 5.20 11.64
CA LEU A 232 -18.63 6.66 11.79
C LEU A 232 -19.26 7.34 10.55
N GLU A 233 -20.47 6.92 10.17
CA GLU A 233 -21.18 7.39 8.95
C GLU A 233 -21.29 8.91 8.90
N ASN A 234 -21.70 9.54 10.00
CA ASN A 234 -21.87 11.00 10.07
C ASN A 234 -20.56 11.77 9.81
N HIS A 235 -19.42 11.24 10.27
CA HIS A 235 -18.11 11.87 10.08
C HIS A 235 -17.65 11.71 8.64
N ALA A 236 -17.72 10.48 8.11
CA ALA A 236 -17.38 10.20 6.71
C ALA A 236 -18.24 11.02 5.74
N GLU A 237 -19.53 11.17 6.03
CA GLU A 237 -20.45 12.01 5.26
C GLU A 237 -20.03 13.49 5.27
N LYS A 238 -19.73 14.07 6.44
CA LYS A 238 -19.27 15.46 6.54
C LYS A 238 -18.00 15.70 5.70
N PHE A 239 -17.07 14.76 5.70
CA PHE A 239 -15.84 14.85 4.90
C PHE A 239 -16.13 14.76 3.40
N LEU A 240 -16.99 13.84 2.97
CA LEU A 240 -17.35 13.69 1.56
C LEU A 240 -18.15 14.88 1.02
N GLN A 241 -19.09 15.44 1.80
CA GLN A 241 -19.80 16.68 1.43
C GLN A 241 -18.81 17.82 1.15
N LYS A 242 -17.82 18.01 2.03
CA LYS A 242 -16.77 19.03 1.87
C LYS A 242 -15.84 18.77 0.68
N MET A 243 -15.58 17.50 0.33
CA MET A 243 -14.83 17.16 -0.88
C MET A 243 -15.62 17.50 -2.15
N THR A 244 -16.90 17.16 -2.19
CA THR A 244 -17.72 17.43 -3.38
C THR A 244 -17.93 18.94 -3.62
N SER A 245 -17.95 19.76 -2.58
CA SER A 245 -18.12 21.22 -2.73
C SER A 245 -16.85 21.95 -3.19
N LYS A 246 -15.67 21.34 -3.05
CA LYS A 246 -14.37 21.92 -3.47
C LYS A 246 -13.89 21.41 -4.84
N GLU A 247 -14.76 20.79 -5.63
CA GLU A 247 -14.43 20.23 -6.96
C GLU A 247 -13.24 19.25 -6.96
N TYR A 248 -13.09 18.43 -5.91
CA TYR A 248 -12.13 17.33 -5.94
C TYR A 248 -12.49 16.33 -7.03
N SER A 249 -11.48 15.64 -7.59
CA SER A 249 -11.73 14.64 -8.64
C SER A 249 -12.67 13.54 -8.17
N ASP A 250 -13.73 13.27 -8.94
CA ASP A 250 -14.68 12.16 -8.71
C ASP A 250 -13.99 10.82 -8.48
N VAL A 251 -12.86 10.59 -9.15
CA VAL A 251 -12.03 9.39 -8.98
C VAL A 251 -11.56 9.22 -7.52
N LYS A 252 -11.08 10.31 -6.89
CA LYS A 252 -10.62 10.31 -5.50
C LYS A 252 -11.79 10.11 -4.54
N VAL A 253 -12.90 10.82 -4.76
CA VAL A 253 -14.09 10.74 -3.90
C VAL A 253 -14.71 9.33 -3.96
N SER A 254 -14.86 8.77 -5.15
CA SER A 254 -15.35 7.40 -5.37
C SER A 254 -14.45 6.37 -4.67
N SER A 255 -13.13 6.53 -4.72
CA SER A 255 -12.19 5.66 -4.01
C SER A 255 -12.38 5.68 -2.48
N LEU A 256 -12.67 6.86 -1.91
CA LEU A 256 -12.87 7.01 -0.47
C LEU A 256 -14.22 6.46 0.01
N ILE A 257 -15.27 6.58 -0.81
CA ILE A 257 -16.55 5.92 -0.54
C ILE A 257 -16.35 4.41 -0.42
N PHE A 258 -15.59 3.81 -1.35
CA PHE A 258 -15.26 2.39 -1.29
C PHE A 258 -14.40 2.04 -0.07
N ASP A 259 -13.38 2.85 0.25
CA ASP A 259 -12.52 2.65 1.43
C ASP A 259 -13.34 2.58 2.73
N TYR A 260 -14.35 3.45 2.88
CA TYR A 260 -15.28 3.41 4.00
C TYR A 260 -16.18 2.16 3.97
N ALA A 261 -16.91 1.94 2.86
CA ALA A 261 -17.92 0.89 2.78
C ALA A 261 -17.33 -0.52 2.95
N ALA A 262 -16.18 -0.80 2.33
CA ALA A 262 -15.54 -2.12 2.36
C ALA A 262 -14.91 -2.46 3.72
N ASN A 263 -14.78 -1.49 4.63
CA ASN A 263 -14.18 -1.69 5.96
C ASN A 263 -15.21 -1.67 7.10
N ILE A 264 -16.50 -1.62 6.79
CA ILE A 264 -17.55 -1.79 7.80
C ILE A 264 -17.46 -3.23 8.35
N PRO A 265 -17.40 -3.46 9.67
CA PRO A 265 -17.24 -4.81 10.21
C PRO A 265 -18.45 -5.70 9.90
N SER A 266 -18.17 -6.94 9.50
CA SER A 266 -19.16 -7.99 9.22
C SER A 266 -20.18 -7.64 8.12
N ILE A 267 -19.81 -6.75 7.19
CA ILE A 267 -20.63 -6.42 6.04
C ILE A 267 -20.49 -7.48 4.95
N GLU A 268 -21.60 -7.93 4.37
CA GLU A 268 -21.58 -8.84 3.22
C GLU A 268 -21.18 -8.08 1.94
N ALA A 269 -20.66 -8.78 0.93
CA ALA A 269 -20.19 -8.13 -0.29
C ALA A 269 -21.31 -7.41 -1.06
N GLU A 270 -22.51 -7.97 -1.03
CA GLU A 270 -23.73 -7.40 -1.57
C GLU A 270 -24.08 -6.06 -0.88
N ASP A 271 -23.90 -6.00 0.44
CA ASP A 271 -24.15 -4.81 1.25
C ASP A 271 -23.07 -3.73 1.01
N VAL A 272 -21.81 -4.12 0.77
CA VAL A 272 -20.75 -3.17 0.38
C VAL A 272 -21.10 -2.47 -0.93
N ILE A 273 -21.54 -3.22 -1.94
CA ILE A 273 -21.93 -2.65 -3.24
C ILE A 273 -23.14 -1.75 -3.07
N SER A 274 -24.15 -2.18 -2.31
CA SER A 274 -25.36 -1.40 -2.04
C SER A 274 -25.03 -0.09 -1.31
N SER A 275 -24.19 -0.15 -0.28
CA SER A 275 -23.71 1.02 0.44
C SER A 275 -22.88 1.94 -0.46
N PHE A 276 -21.99 1.38 -1.28
CA PHE A 276 -21.20 2.15 -2.23
C PHE A 276 -22.11 2.92 -3.21
N ASN A 277 -23.06 2.24 -3.85
CA ASN A 277 -24.00 2.86 -4.79
C ASN A 277 -24.85 3.94 -4.12
N LYS A 278 -25.38 3.68 -2.91
CA LYS A 278 -26.13 4.67 -2.12
C LYS A 278 -25.33 5.97 -1.93
N TRP A 279 -24.06 5.86 -1.59
CA TRP A 279 -23.21 7.03 -1.37
C TRP A 279 -22.85 7.71 -2.68
N GLN A 280 -22.58 6.96 -3.76
CA GLN A 280 -22.34 7.55 -5.08
C GLN A 280 -23.51 8.39 -5.56
N GLU A 281 -24.73 7.88 -5.44
CA GLU A 281 -25.96 8.60 -5.80
C GLU A 281 -26.12 9.86 -4.95
N LYS A 282 -25.94 9.74 -3.62
CA LYS A 282 -26.05 10.84 -2.68
C LYS A 282 -25.08 11.98 -3.00
N PHE A 283 -23.84 11.66 -3.36
CA PHE A 283 -22.80 12.63 -3.66
C PHE A 283 -22.72 13.00 -5.14
N LYS A 284 -23.53 12.38 -6.01
CA LYS A 284 -23.53 12.56 -7.47
C LYS A 284 -22.15 12.32 -8.10
N VAL A 285 -21.40 11.36 -7.57
CA VAL A 285 -20.02 11.07 -8.00
C VAL A 285 -20.03 9.95 -9.03
N ALA A 286 -19.42 10.19 -10.19
CA ALA A 286 -19.28 9.14 -11.20
C ALA A 286 -18.33 8.03 -10.72
N PRO A 287 -18.69 6.73 -10.84
CA PRO A 287 -17.77 5.65 -10.55
C PRO A 287 -16.60 5.62 -11.54
N SER A 288 -15.41 5.32 -11.03
CA SER A 288 -14.23 5.13 -11.87
C SER A 288 -13.94 3.64 -12.10
N VAL A 289 -13.31 3.33 -13.25
CA VAL A 289 -12.86 1.96 -13.57
C VAL A 289 -11.97 1.39 -12.45
N GLY A 290 -11.11 2.23 -11.87
CA GLY A 290 -10.23 1.81 -10.77
C GLY A 290 -10.97 1.40 -9.51
N VAL A 291 -12.14 1.99 -9.22
CA VAL A 291 -12.94 1.59 -8.05
C VAL A 291 -13.68 0.28 -8.29
N TYR A 292 -14.18 0.06 -9.50
CA TYR A 292 -14.76 -1.24 -9.87
C TYR A 292 -13.74 -2.37 -9.82
N ASP A 293 -12.49 -2.14 -10.22
CA ASP A 293 -11.39 -3.11 -10.06
C ASP A 293 -11.22 -3.55 -8.59
N ARG A 294 -11.32 -2.57 -7.67
CA ARG A 294 -11.26 -2.81 -6.23
C ARG A 294 -12.50 -3.54 -5.71
N ILE A 295 -13.71 -3.21 -6.18
CA ILE A 295 -14.95 -3.91 -5.82
C ILE A 295 -14.90 -5.37 -6.29
N ILE A 296 -14.47 -5.63 -7.53
CA ILE A 296 -14.31 -6.98 -8.08
C ILE A 296 -13.30 -7.78 -7.25
N SER A 297 -12.14 -7.17 -6.95
CA SER A 297 -11.11 -7.79 -6.09
C SER A 297 -11.64 -8.11 -4.69
N PHE A 298 -12.45 -7.22 -4.11
CA PHE A 298 -13.10 -7.43 -2.82
C PHE A 298 -14.08 -8.60 -2.87
N CYS A 299 -14.98 -8.64 -3.86
CA CYS A 299 -15.92 -9.76 -4.04
C CYS A 299 -15.18 -11.10 -4.20
N CYS A 300 -14.09 -11.11 -4.97
CA CYS A 300 -13.24 -12.29 -5.15
C CYS A 300 -12.59 -12.73 -3.83
N SER A 301 -12.09 -11.79 -3.03
CA SER A 301 -11.48 -12.07 -1.72
C SER A 301 -12.50 -12.60 -0.71
N SER A 302 -13.76 -12.17 -0.84
CA SER A 302 -14.90 -12.65 -0.04
C SER A 302 -15.56 -13.91 -0.61
N SER A 303 -14.95 -14.58 -1.59
CA SER A 303 -15.48 -15.78 -2.27
C SER A 303 -16.84 -15.60 -2.97
N LYS A 304 -17.21 -14.37 -3.32
CA LYS A 304 -18.45 -14.02 -4.04
C LYS A 304 -18.17 -13.79 -5.53
N ILE A 305 -17.78 -14.86 -6.23
CA ILE A 305 -17.32 -14.80 -7.64
C ILE A 305 -18.44 -14.43 -8.61
N SER A 306 -19.67 -14.90 -8.36
CA SER A 306 -20.86 -14.52 -9.15
C SER A 306 -21.10 -13.01 -9.11
N LEU A 307 -21.09 -12.44 -7.91
CA LEU A 307 -21.24 -11.01 -7.69
C LEU A 307 -20.10 -10.21 -8.36
N ALA A 308 -18.86 -10.71 -8.29
CA ALA A 308 -17.72 -10.10 -8.98
C ALA A 308 -17.94 -10.05 -10.51
N LEU A 309 -18.55 -11.10 -11.09
CA LEU A 309 -18.88 -11.14 -12.51
C LEU A 309 -20.00 -10.17 -12.87
N ASP A 310 -21.05 -10.09 -12.04
CA ASP A 310 -22.17 -9.16 -12.24
C ASP A 310 -21.68 -7.70 -12.23
N VAL A 311 -20.77 -7.36 -11.31
CA VAL A 311 -20.12 -6.04 -11.25
C VAL A 311 -19.29 -5.77 -12.51
N ALA A 312 -18.51 -6.76 -12.96
CA ALA A 312 -17.72 -6.63 -14.19
C ALA A 312 -18.61 -6.44 -15.43
N GLU A 313 -19.74 -7.14 -15.50
CA GLU A 313 -20.73 -6.98 -16.57
C GLU A 313 -21.35 -5.59 -16.58
N CYS A 314 -21.77 -5.08 -15.41
CA CYS A 314 -22.30 -3.73 -15.26
C CYS A 314 -21.30 -2.66 -15.73
N LEU A 315 -20.01 -2.83 -15.42
CA LEU A 315 -18.97 -1.92 -15.92
C LEU A 315 -18.77 -2.04 -17.44
N CYS A 316 -18.75 -3.25 -18.00
CA CYS A 316 -18.63 -3.44 -19.44
C CYS A 316 -19.82 -2.85 -20.23
N LYS A 317 -21.03 -2.89 -19.65
CA LYS A 317 -22.22 -2.22 -20.21
C LYS A 317 -22.08 -0.71 -20.27
N SER A 318 -21.54 -0.11 -19.20
CA SER A 318 -21.41 1.34 -19.07
C SER A 318 -20.17 1.91 -19.74
N ASN A 319 -19.13 1.09 -19.95
CA ASN A 319 -17.88 1.50 -20.60
C ASN A 319 -17.33 0.38 -21.51
N PRO A 320 -17.48 0.51 -22.84
CA PRO A 320 -16.98 -0.50 -23.79
C PRO A 320 -15.45 -0.57 -23.90
N SER A 321 -14.70 0.38 -23.32
CA SER A 321 -13.23 0.47 -23.42
C SER A 321 -12.48 -0.14 -22.22
N VAL A 322 -13.16 -0.96 -21.42
CA VAL A 322 -12.63 -1.49 -20.16
C VAL A 322 -11.44 -2.44 -20.41
N PRO A 323 -10.33 -2.28 -19.65
CA PRO A 323 -9.18 -3.17 -19.75
C PRO A 323 -9.53 -4.58 -19.31
N ILE A 324 -9.03 -5.58 -20.03
CA ILE A 324 -9.28 -7.00 -19.73
C ILE A 324 -8.67 -7.44 -18.39
N GLU A 325 -7.68 -6.71 -17.92
CA GLU A 325 -6.99 -6.92 -16.65
C GLU A 325 -7.94 -6.87 -15.45
N LEU A 326 -9.07 -6.17 -15.58
CA LEU A 326 -10.13 -6.12 -14.57
C LEU A 326 -10.70 -7.52 -14.24
N LEU A 327 -10.63 -8.46 -15.18
CA LEU A 327 -11.11 -9.84 -14.98
C LEU A 327 -10.05 -10.74 -14.32
N ASN A 328 -8.81 -10.27 -14.16
CA ASN A 328 -7.73 -11.07 -13.59
C ASN A 328 -8.03 -11.58 -12.16
N PRO A 329 -8.60 -10.79 -11.24
CA PRO A 329 -8.98 -11.29 -9.92
C PRO A 329 -9.94 -12.49 -10.00
N ILE A 330 -10.95 -12.40 -10.87
CA ILE A 330 -11.95 -13.46 -11.08
C ILE A 330 -11.28 -14.71 -11.65
N ILE A 331 -10.45 -14.56 -12.69
CA ILE A 331 -9.73 -15.67 -13.34
C ILE A 331 -8.80 -16.37 -12.34
N ASN A 332 -8.05 -15.61 -11.54
CA ASN A 332 -7.11 -16.16 -10.57
C ASN A 332 -7.83 -16.97 -9.48
N VAL A 333 -8.94 -16.45 -8.94
CA VAL A 333 -9.73 -17.19 -7.95
C VAL A 333 -10.35 -18.45 -8.57
N CYS A 334 -10.85 -18.39 -9.80
CA CYS A 334 -11.37 -19.58 -10.47
C CYS A 334 -10.29 -20.65 -10.69
N GLU A 335 -9.06 -20.26 -11.03
CA GLU A 335 -7.94 -21.19 -11.23
C GLU A 335 -7.46 -21.86 -9.93
N GLN A 336 -7.51 -21.13 -8.81
CA GLN A 336 -7.03 -21.58 -7.50
C GLN A 336 -8.10 -22.31 -6.67
N GLY A 337 -9.35 -21.83 -6.72
CA GLY A 337 -10.46 -22.31 -5.90
C GLY A 337 -11.24 -23.49 -6.50
N TYR A 338 -10.85 -24.00 -7.67
CA TYR A 338 -11.60 -25.03 -8.42
C TYR A 338 -13.05 -24.66 -8.75
N GLU A 339 -13.36 -23.36 -8.83
CA GLU A 339 -14.67 -22.86 -9.25
C GLU A 339 -14.82 -22.87 -10.77
N LEU A 340 -14.60 -24.05 -11.35
CA LEU A 340 -14.49 -24.29 -12.79
C LEU A 340 -15.79 -24.00 -13.54
N HIS A 341 -16.92 -24.01 -12.83
CA HIS A 341 -18.24 -23.68 -13.37
C HIS A 341 -18.31 -22.23 -13.89
N MET A 342 -17.44 -21.34 -13.40
CA MET A 342 -17.38 -19.93 -13.78
C MET A 342 -16.59 -19.66 -15.08
N ALA A 343 -15.93 -20.66 -15.66
CA ALA A 343 -15.17 -20.52 -16.91
C ALA A 343 -16.06 -20.15 -18.11
N ARG A 344 -17.27 -20.71 -18.19
CA ARG A 344 -18.24 -20.40 -19.26
C ARG A 344 -18.80 -18.98 -19.13
N PRO A 345 -19.33 -18.55 -17.97
CA PRO A 345 -19.76 -17.17 -17.76
C PRO A 345 -18.68 -16.13 -18.10
N LEU A 346 -17.43 -16.35 -17.68
CA LEU A 346 -16.29 -15.50 -18.01
C LEU A 346 -16.06 -15.40 -19.52
N TYR A 347 -16.01 -16.54 -20.22
CA TYR A 347 -15.82 -16.55 -21.67
C TYR A 347 -16.94 -15.80 -22.40
N ASN A 348 -18.18 -16.01 -21.98
CA ASN A 348 -19.34 -15.34 -22.55
C ASN A 348 -19.26 -13.82 -22.36
N LEU A 349 -18.88 -13.36 -21.16
CA LEU A 349 -18.67 -11.93 -20.89
C LEU A 349 -17.60 -11.33 -21.81
N MET A 350 -16.45 -11.98 -21.90
CA MET A 350 -15.32 -11.51 -22.74
C MET A 350 -15.69 -11.46 -24.23
N SER A 351 -16.45 -12.46 -24.70
CA SER A 351 -16.94 -12.53 -26.08
C SER A 351 -18.02 -11.48 -26.36
N LEU A 352 -18.97 -11.30 -25.45
CA LEU A 352 -20.10 -10.38 -25.60
C LEU A 352 -19.61 -8.93 -25.74
N TYR A 353 -18.64 -8.54 -24.92
CA TYR A 353 -18.07 -7.18 -24.94
C TYR A 353 -16.82 -7.06 -25.82
N LYS A 354 -16.48 -8.10 -26.58
CA LYS A 354 -15.33 -8.13 -27.52
C LYS A 354 -14.02 -7.65 -26.87
N LEU A 355 -13.78 -8.06 -25.64
CA LEU A 355 -12.59 -7.64 -24.89
C LEU A 355 -11.32 -8.15 -25.59
N LYS A 356 -10.31 -7.27 -25.71
CA LYS A 356 -9.05 -7.63 -26.37
C LYS A 356 -8.23 -8.56 -25.49
N LEU A 357 -8.34 -9.85 -25.78
CA LEU A 357 -7.62 -10.92 -25.09
C LEU A 357 -6.10 -10.75 -25.18
N LYS A 358 -5.43 -10.80 -24.03
CA LYS A 358 -3.98 -10.96 -23.95
C LYS A 358 -3.61 -12.46 -23.95
N PRO A 359 -2.43 -12.83 -24.47
CA PRO A 359 -1.98 -14.22 -24.47
C PRO A 359 -2.01 -14.89 -23.10
N GLU A 360 -1.69 -14.13 -22.05
CA GLU A 360 -1.72 -14.61 -20.66
C GLU A 360 -3.14 -14.97 -20.22
N THR A 361 -4.09 -14.05 -20.42
CA THR A 361 -5.52 -14.27 -20.10
C THR A 361 -6.09 -15.46 -20.88
N PHE A 362 -5.74 -15.58 -22.16
CA PHE A 362 -6.16 -16.70 -23.00
C PHE A 362 -5.62 -18.05 -22.48
N ARG A 363 -4.36 -18.07 -22.03
CA ARG A 363 -3.74 -19.27 -21.44
C ARG A 363 -4.45 -19.70 -20.16
N SER A 364 -4.76 -18.77 -19.25
CA SER A 364 -5.51 -19.08 -18.02
C SER A 364 -6.91 -19.61 -18.33
N MET A 365 -7.61 -19.04 -19.32
CA MET A 365 -8.92 -19.53 -19.75
C MET A 365 -8.88 -20.95 -20.33
N ILE A 366 -7.84 -21.28 -21.12
CA ILE A 366 -7.64 -22.65 -21.63
C ILE A 366 -7.39 -23.61 -20.46
N SER A 367 -6.52 -23.24 -19.53
CA SER A 367 -6.22 -24.00 -18.31
C SER A 367 -7.48 -24.33 -17.52
N LEU A 368 -8.33 -23.33 -17.27
CA LEU A 368 -9.65 -23.49 -16.65
C LEU A 368 -10.56 -24.47 -17.39
N CYS A 369 -10.70 -24.32 -18.70
CA CYS A 369 -11.55 -25.20 -19.53
C CYS A 369 -11.06 -26.66 -19.55
N VAL A 370 -9.75 -26.89 -19.60
CA VAL A 370 -9.16 -28.23 -19.56
C VAL A 370 -9.43 -28.89 -18.21
N LYS A 371 -9.15 -28.18 -17.10
CA LYS A 371 -9.42 -28.66 -15.74
C LYS A 371 -10.91 -29.01 -15.56
N MET A 372 -11.82 -28.18 -16.08
CA MET A 372 -13.27 -28.45 -16.02
C MET A 372 -13.64 -29.77 -16.69
N LYS A 373 -13.08 -30.02 -17.89
CA LYS A 373 -13.33 -31.24 -18.66
C LYS A 373 -12.77 -32.50 -17.97
N ASP A 374 -11.60 -32.38 -17.35
CA ASP A 374 -10.98 -33.51 -16.63
C ASP A 374 -11.77 -33.85 -15.35
N MET A 375 -12.28 -32.85 -14.62
CA MET A 375 -13.16 -33.07 -13.47
C MET A 375 -14.48 -33.74 -13.85
N GLN A 376 -15.12 -33.31 -14.95
CA GLN A 376 -16.34 -33.94 -15.47
C GLN A 376 -16.11 -35.41 -15.85
N LYS A 377 -14.97 -35.74 -16.46
CA LYS A 377 -14.60 -37.13 -16.79
C LYS A 377 -14.35 -38.00 -15.55
N ASN A 378 -13.77 -37.43 -14.49
CA ASN A 378 -13.47 -38.16 -13.26
C ASN A 378 -14.73 -38.42 -12.41
N LEU A 379 -15.69 -37.50 -12.39
CA LEU A 379 -17.00 -37.69 -11.73
C LEU A 379 -17.86 -38.76 -12.45
N GLY A 380 -17.77 -38.86 -13.77
CA GLY A 380 -18.43 -39.92 -14.56
C GLY A 380 -17.77 -41.30 -14.45
N ARG A 381 -16.69 -41.46 -13.66
CA ARG A 381 -15.94 -42.70 -13.46
C ARG A 381 -16.00 -43.25 -12.03
N ARG A 382 -16.84 -42.72 -11.15
CA ARG A 382 -17.08 -43.36 -9.84
C ARG A 382 -17.97 -44.61 -10.05
N PRO A 383 -17.52 -45.81 -9.64
CA PRO A 383 -18.36 -47.01 -9.71
C PRO A 383 -19.47 -46.97 -8.64
N PRO A 384 -20.57 -47.73 -8.82
CA PRO A 384 -21.72 -47.76 -7.91
C PRO A 384 -21.39 -48.25 -6.49
#